data_AF-A0A252BZP0-F1
#
_entry.id   AF-A0A252BZP0-F1
#
_cell.length_a   1.000
_cell.length_b   1.000
_cell.length_c   1.000
_cell.angle_alpha   90.00
_cell.angle_beta   90.00
_cell.angle_gamma   90.00
#
_symmetry.space_group_name_H-M   'P 1'
#
loop_
_entity.id
_entity.type
_entity.pdbx_description
1 polymer ?
#
loop_
_entity_poly.entity_id
_entity_poly.type
_entity_poly.pdbx_seq_one_letter_code
_entity_poly.pdbx_strand_id
1 'polypeptide(L)'
;MMQKPTKTQLKQSLARRGERSYRVGLTAEAQAETLLTSEGWKILLRRARTARGEIDLVISREGMLAFVEVKARASLTVAAMSVTSRQQARIMGAAEALLASHPQWCYEEISFDVIVIDGHGRAAHIHDAFRLQ
;
A
#
# COMPACT_ATOMS: atom_id res chain seq x y z
N MET A 1 1.05 -34.51 25.85
CA MET A 1 2.29 -34.19 25.10
C MET A 1 1.92 -33.67 23.72
N MET A 2 2.13 -32.39 23.42
CA MET A 2 1.91 -31.85 22.06
C MET A 2 3.13 -32.15 21.19
N GLN A 3 2.94 -32.91 20.11
CA GLN A 3 4.00 -33.19 19.14
C GLN A 3 4.36 -31.91 18.37
N LYS A 4 5.66 -31.62 18.21
CA LYS A 4 6.13 -30.47 17.43
C LYS A 4 5.93 -30.73 15.93
N PRO A 5 5.52 -29.71 15.15
CA PRO A 5 5.29 -29.87 13.72
C PRO A 5 6.59 -30.15 12.95
N THR A 6 6.49 -30.99 11.93
CA THR A 6 7.59 -31.32 11.00
C THR A 6 7.93 -30.15 10.06
N LYS A 7 9.12 -30.18 9.44
CA LYS A 7 9.56 -29.15 8.46
C LYS A 7 8.57 -28.98 7.29
N THR A 8 7.96 -30.07 6.82
CA THR A 8 6.97 -30.06 5.74
C THR A 8 5.68 -29.36 6.17
N GLN A 9 5.20 -29.63 7.39
CA GLN A 9 4.01 -28.97 7.96
C GLN A 9 4.24 -27.47 8.15
N LEU A 10 5.45 -27.06 8.55
CA LEU A 10 5.82 -25.63 8.65
C LEU A 10 5.81 -24.94 7.28
N LYS A 11 6.42 -25.53 6.24
CA LYS A 11 6.40 -24.98 4.87
C LYS A 11 4.97 -24.81 4.35
N GLN A 12 4.11 -25.81 4.53
CA GLN A 12 2.72 -25.75 4.10
C GLN A 12 1.92 -24.68 4.86
N SER A 13 2.15 -24.53 6.16
CA SER A 13 1.52 -23.48 6.97
C SER A 13 1.94 -22.07 6.53
N LEU A 14 3.23 -21.88 6.21
CA LEU A 14 3.73 -20.59 5.71
C LEU A 14 3.16 -20.25 4.34
N ALA A 15 3.08 -21.22 3.43
CA ALA A 15 2.48 -21.05 2.11
C ALA A 15 1.01 -20.63 2.20
N ARG A 16 0.21 -21.34 3.02
CA ARG A 16 -1.21 -21.00 3.27
C ARG A 16 -1.38 -19.61 3.90
N ARG A 17 -0.49 -19.24 4.84
CA ARG A 17 -0.49 -17.91 5.44
C ARG A 17 -0.18 -16.84 4.39
N GLY A 18 0.80 -17.08 3.51
CA GLY A 18 1.15 -16.19 2.41
C GLY A 18 -0.02 -15.99 1.44
N GLU A 19 -0.69 -17.06 1.02
CA GLU A 19 -1.85 -17.01 0.15
C GLU A 19 -3.03 -16.25 0.78
N ARG A 20 -3.31 -16.50 2.07
CA ARG A 20 -4.34 -15.75 2.81
C ARG A 20 -3.98 -14.27 2.89
N SER A 21 -2.74 -13.93 3.25
CA SER A 21 -2.29 -12.53 3.30
C SER A 21 -2.39 -11.85 1.93
N TYR A 22 -2.07 -12.57 0.86
CA TYR A 22 -2.19 -12.05 -0.51
C TYR A 22 -3.64 -11.73 -0.88
N ARG A 23 -4.58 -12.66 -0.63
CA ARG A 23 -6.01 -12.43 -0.89
C ARG A 23 -6.60 -11.29 -0.07
N VAL A 24 -6.19 -11.19 1.21
CA VAL A 24 -6.58 -10.08 2.09
C VAL A 24 -6.03 -8.76 1.55
N GLY A 25 -4.78 -8.74 1.09
CA GLY A 25 -4.17 -7.58 0.43
C GLY A 25 -4.96 -7.12 -0.80
N LEU A 26 -5.28 -8.04 -1.72
CA LEU A 26 -6.09 -7.73 -2.91
C LEU A 26 -7.47 -7.16 -2.57
N THR A 27 -8.11 -7.68 -1.52
CA THR A 27 -9.43 -7.19 -1.08
C THR A 27 -9.31 -5.77 -0.53
N ALA A 28 -8.26 -5.50 0.25
CA ALA A 28 -7.99 -4.17 0.78
C ALA A 28 -7.65 -3.17 -0.35
N GLU A 29 -6.86 -3.55 -1.35
CA GLU A 29 -6.58 -2.71 -2.51
C GLU A 29 -7.88 -2.31 -3.24
N ALA A 30 -8.78 -3.26 -3.50
CA ALA A 30 -10.06 -2.98 -4.15
C ALA A 30 -10.96 -2.04 -3.33
N GLN A 31 -10.97 -2.19 -2.01
CA GLN A 31 -11.70 -1.31 -1.10
C GLN A 31 -11.07 0.10 -1.05
N ALA A 32 -9.75 0.21 -1.08
CA ALA A 32 -9.05 1.49 -1.16
C ALA A 32 -9.37 2.22 -2.48
N GLU A 33 -9.40 1.51 -3.60
CA GLU A 33 -9.82 2.10 -4.89
C GLU A 33 -11.26 2.62 -4.84
N THR A 34 -12.17 1.87 -4.22
CA THR A 34 -13.58 2.29 -4.07
C THR A 34 -13.68 3.56 -3.23
N LEU A 35 -12.96 3.63 -2.10
CA LEU A 35 -12.88 4.84 -1.27
C LEU A 35 -12.37 6.04 -2.09
N LEU A 36 -11.19 5.89 -2.69
CA LEU A 36 -10.51 6.96 -3.41
C LEU A 36 -11.36 7.49 -4.58
N THR A 37 -11.97 6.60 -5.36
CA THR A 37 -12.84 7.02 -6.46
C THR A 37 -14.11 7.73 -5.97
N SER A 38 -14.70 7.30 -4.85
CA SER A 38 -15.83 8.00 -4.23
C SER A 38 -15.48 9.38 -3.66
N GLU A 39 -14.22 9.60 -3.29
CA GLU A 39 -13.67 10.89 -2.88
C GLU A 39 -13.19 11.75 -4.07
N GLY A 40 -13.40 11.30 -5.30
CA GLY A 40 -13.06 12.03 -6.52
C GLY A 40 -11.59 11.93 -6.95
N TRP A 41 -10.81 11.00 -6.38
CA TRP A 41 -9.46 10.71 -6.86
C TRP A 41 -9.51 9.89 -8.15
N LYS A 42 -8.61 10.21 -9.08
CA LYS A 42 -8.35 9.40 -10.27
C LYS A 42 -7.25 8.39 -9.98
N ILE A 43 -7.51 7.11 -10.26
CA ILE A 43 -6.47 6.07 -10.22
C ILE A 43 -5.64 6.14 -11.52
N LEU A 44 -4.35 6.43 -11.40
CA LEU A 44 -3.40 6.48 -12.51
C LEU A 44 -2.75 5.12 -12.75
N LEU A 45 -2.24 4.49 -11.68
CA LEU A 45 -1.61 3.17 -11.72
C LEU A 45 -2.05 2.32 -10.53
N ARG A 46 -2.01 1.00 -10.74
CA ARG A 46 -2.25 -0.04 -9.72
C ARG A 46 -1.05 -0.96 -9.66
N ARG A 47 -0.61 -1.33 -8.46
CA ARG A 47 0.52 -2.24 -8.20
C ARG A 47 1.73 -1.90 -9.07
N ALA A 48 2.11 -0.63 -9.05
CA ALA A 48 3.15 -0.06 -9.89
C ALA A 48 4.52 -0.58 -9.42
N ARG A 49 5.08 -1.54 -10.17
CA ARG A 49 6.36 -2.19 -9.87
C ARG A 49 7.50 -1.53 -10.62
N THR A 50 8.59 -1.32 -9.91
CA THR A 50 9.85 -0.78 -10.44
C THR A 50 11.01 -1.62 -9.95
N ALA A 51 12.21 -1.38 -10.48
CA ALA A 51 13.42 -2.03 -9.97
C ALA A 51 13.73 -1.67 -8.50
N ARG A 52 13.21 -0.53 -8.00
CA ARG A 52 13.52 0.01 -6.66
C ARG A 52 12.45 -0.28 -5.61
N GLY A 53 11.25 -0.67 -6.05
CA GLY A 53 10.14 -0.94 -5.15
C GLY A 53 8.81 -1.14 -5.87
N GLU A 54 7.74 -1.18 -5.08
CA GLU A 54 6.36 -1.29 -5.55
C GLU A 54 5.54 -0.22 -4.83
N ILE A 55 4.57 0.34 -5.53
CA ILE A 55 3.56 1.26 -4.99
C ILE A 55 2.20 0.64 -5.30
N ASP A 56 1.33 0.54 -4.29
CA ASP A 56 0.04 -0.12 -4.45
C ASP A 56 -0.90 0.67 -5.36
N LEU A 57 -1.01 1.99 -5.14
CA LEU A 57 -1.80 2.87 -6.01
C LEU A 57 -1.06 4.19 -6.26
N VAL A 58 -1.19 4.70 -7.49
CA VAL A 58 -0.81 6.07 -7.83
C VAL A 58 -2.06 6.81 -8.22
N ILE A 59 -2.34 7.93 -7.57
CA ILE A 59 -3.60 8.66 -7.72
C ILE A 59 -3.37 10.15 -7.95
N SER A 60 -4.34 10.82 -8.56
CA SER A 60 -4.32 12.27 -8.69
C SER A 60 -5.68 12.93 -8.54
N ARG A 61 -5.65 14.20 -8.09
CA ARG A 61 -6.82 15.08 -7.97
C ARG A 61 -6.31 16.52 -7.90
N GLU A 62 -6.91 17.43 -8.67
CA GLU A 62 -6.71 18.89 -8.55
C GLU A 62 -5.24 19.32 -8.37
N GLY A 63 -4.35 18.92 -9.30
CA GLY A 63 -2.93 19.29 -9.23
C GLY A 63 -2.09 18.47 -8.24
N MET A 64 -2.69 17.56 -7.47
CA MET A 64 -1.99 16.65 -6.56
C MET A 64 -1.71 15.29 -7.19
N LEU A 65 -0.55 14.72 -6.90
CA LEU A 65 -0.17 13.34 -7.18
C LEU A 65 0.20 12.63 -5.87
N ALA A 66 -0.48 11.55 -5.53
CA ALA A 66 -0.19 10.78 -4.33
C ALA A 66 0.25 9.36 -4.67
N PHE A 67 1.31 8.92 -3.99
CA PHE A 67 1.79 7.53 -4.00
C PHE A 67 1.29 6.83 -2.75
N VAL A 68 0.40 5.87 -2.92
CA VAL A 68 -0.38 5.28 -1.82
C VAL A 68 0.07 3.85 -1.55
N GLU A 69 0.28 3.57 -0.27
CA GLU A 69 0.50 2.23 0.27
C GLU A 69 -0.76 1.77 1.03
N VAL A 70 -1.25 0.57 0.74
CA VAL A 70 -2.48 0.01 1.31
C VAL A 70 -2.14 -1.06 2.35
N LYS A 71 -2.76 -0.98 3.53
CA LYS A 71 -2.51 -1.90 4.64
C LYS A 71 -3.80 -2.51 5.16
N ALA A 72 -3.94 -3.82 5.00
CA ALA A 72 -4.92 -4.60 5.78
C ALA A 72 -4.41 -4.80 7.21
N ARG A 73 -5.22 -4.41 8.20
CA ARG A 73 -4.92 -4.53 9.64
C ARG A 73 -6.15 -5.03 10.39
N ALA A 74 -5.97 -5.45 11.65
CA ALA A 74 -7.10 -5.85 12.48
C ALA A 74 -7.90 -4.64 13.01
N SER A 75 -7.24 -3.49 13.16
CA SER A 75 -7.81 -2.25 13.67
C SER A 75 -7.08 -1.02 13.13
N LEU A 76 -7.70 0.15 13.26
CA LEU A 76 -7.19 1.46 12.81
C LEU A 76 -6.41 2.20 13.92
N THR A 77 -5.42 1.54 14.53
CA THR A 77 -4.57 2.19 15.56
C THR A 77 -3.42 2.98 14.92
N VAL A 78 -2.85 3.96 15.65
CA VAL A 78 -1.68 4.74 15.16
C VAL A 78 -0.52 3.84 14.75
N ALA A 79 -0.25 2.78 15.52
CA ALA A 79 0.77 1.81 15.15
C ALA A 79 0.44 1.07 13.84
N ALA A 80 -0.84 0.74 13.61
CA ALA A 80 -1.29 0.08 12.39
C ALA A 80 -1.11 0.95 11.13
N MET A 81 -1.06 2.27 11.32
CA MET A 81 -0.88 3.31 10.31
C MET A 81 0.59 3.62 9.99
N SER A 82 1.53 3.14 10.79
CA SER A 82 2.96 3.41 10.61
C SER A 82 3.56 2.74 9.35
N VAL A 83 4.50 3.44 8.71
CA VAL A 83 5.32 2.93 7.61
C VAL A 83 6.76 2.89 8.09
N THR A 84 7.38 1.70 8.05
CA THR A 84 8.78 1.55 8.48
C THR A 84 9.72 2.30 7.54
N SER A 85 10.88 2.76 8.02
CA SER A 85 11.86 3.47 7.17
C SER A 85 12.28 2.67 5.93
N ARG A 86 12.31 1.33 6.02
CA ARG A 86 12.58 0.45 4.88
C ARG A 86 11.47 0.49 3.83
N GLN A 87 10.21 0.53 4.25
CA GLN A 87 9.07 0.67 3.35
C GLN A 87 9.08 2.05 2.70
N GLN A 88 9.30 3.11 3.49
CA GLN A 88 9.41 4.48 2.96
C GLN A 88 10.48 4.54 1.86
N ALA A 89 11.69 4.03 2.10
CA ALA A 89 12.76 4.03 1.11
C ALA A 89 12.40 3.29 -0.20
N ARG A 90 11.67 2.18 -0.11
CA ARG A 90 11.20 1.43 -1.30
C ARG A 90 10.13 2.17 -2.07
N ILE A 91 9.17 2.76 -1.36
CA ILE A 91 8.07 3.54 -1.96
C ILE A 91 8.64 4.78 -2.64
N MET A 92 9.52 5.54 -1.98
CA MET A 92 10.18 6.72 -2.53
C MET A 92 11.04 6.36 -3.74
N GLY A 93 11.84 5.29 -3.67
CA GLY A 93 12.63 4.84 -4.82
C GLY A 93 11.77 4.40 -6.01
N ALA A 94 10.60 3.82 -5.77
CA ALA A 94 9.65 3.51 -6.83
C ALA A 94 8.99 4.76 -7.41
N ALA A 95 8.63 5.73 -6.57
CA ALA A 95 8.07 7.01 -7.00
C ALA A 95 9.05 7.78 -7.89
N GLU A 96 10.33 7.87 -7.51
CA GLU A 96 11.40 8.46 -8.33
C GLU A 96 11.47 7.83 -9.73
N ALA A 97 11.43 6.49 -9.80
CA ALA A 97 11.47 5.78 -11.08
C ALA A 97 10.20 6.00 -11.92
N LEU A 98 9.04 6.11 -11.28
CA LEU A 98 7.78 6.41 -11.98
C LEU A 98 7.76 7.84 -12.51
N LEU A 99 8.18 8.83 -11.72
CA LEU A 99 8.29 10.22 -12.16
C LEU A 99 9.25 10.36 -13.34
N ALA A 100 10.41 9.69 -13.28
CA ALA A 100 11.38 9.70 -14.39
C ALA A 100 10.85 9.06 -15.68
N SER A 101 9.95 8.06 -15.57
CA SER A 101 9.35 7.38 -16.73
C SER A 101 8.05 8.03 -17.23
N HIS A 102 7.49 8.97 -16.49
CA HIS A 102 6.26 9.69 -16.83
C HIS A 102 6.49 11.21 -16.82
N PRO A 103 7.30 11.75 -17.75
CA PRO A 103 7.62 13.18 -17.78
C PRO A 103 6.39 14.09 -17.98
N GLN A 104 5.26 13.55 -18.44
CA GLN A 104 3.99 14.25 -18.56
C GLN A 104 3.23 14.43 -17.22
N TRP A 105 3.69 13.82 -16.13
CA TRP A 105 3.10 14.00 -14.80
C TRP A 105 3.54 15.34 -14.21
N CYS A 106 2.89 16.41 -14.67
CA CYS A 106 3.06 17.76 -14.16
C CYS A 106 2.02 18.01 -13.06
N TYR A 107 2.43 17.89 -11.79
CA TYR A 107 1.60 18.10 -10.62
C TYR A 107 2.26 19.14 -9.70
N GLU A 108 1.43 19.94 -9.03
CA GLU A 108 1.84 21.01 -8.12
C GLU A 108 2.34 20.44 -6.78
N GLU A 109 1.69 19.36 -6.33
CA GLU A 109 2.00 18.71 -5.07
C GLU A 109 2.19 17.21 -5.23
N ILE A 110 3.16 16.67 -4.52
CA ILE A 110 3.42 15.23 -4.42
C ILE A 110 3.36 14.81 -2.95
N SER A 111 2.59 13.76 -2.66
CA SER A 111 2.48 13.19 -1.31
C SER A 111 2.70 11.67 -1.29
N PHE A 112 3.03 11.16 -0.11
CA PHE A 112 3.07 9.73 0.17
C PHE A 112 2.00 9.39 1.20
N ASP A 113 0.99 8.68 0.76
CA ASP A 113 -0.21 8.44 1.54
C ASP A 113 -0.27 6.99 2.02
N VAL A 114 -1.02 6.75 3.10
CA VAL A 114 -1.33 5.41 3.60
C VAL A 114 -2.82 5.25 3.73
N ILE A 115 -3.34 4.15 3.19
CA ILE A 115 -4.71 3.71 3.47
C ILE A 115 -4.66 2.46 4.32
N VAL A 116 -5.28 2.51 5.50
CA VAL A 116 -5.45 1.33 6.36
C VAL A 116 -6.89 0.88 6.33
N ILE A 117 -7.08 -0.43 6.13
CA ILE A 117 -8.40 -1.07 6.13
C ILE A 117 -8.43 -2.11 7.22
N ASP A 118 -9.45 -2.04 8.07
CA ASP A 118 -9.64 -2.99 9.16
C ASP A 118 -10.47 -4.23 8.78
N GLY A 119 -10.59 -5.18 9.70
CA GLY A 119 -11.35 -6.42 9.47
C GLY A 119 -12.87 -6.23 9.28
N HIS A 120 -13.39 -5.02 9.49
CA HIS A 120 -14.79 -4.66 9.27
C HIS A 120 -14.99 -3.85 7.98
N GLY A 121 -13.92 -3.63 7.20
CA GLY A 121 -13.96 -2.83 5.98
C GLY A 121 -13.96 -1.32 6.22
N ARG A 122 -13.71 -0.85 7.45
CA ARG A 122 -13.53 0.59 7.70
C ARG A 122 -12.15 1.00 7.20
N ALA A 123 -12.11 2.12 6.50
CA ALA A 123 -10.88 2.66 5.94
C ALA A 123 -10.50 3.97 6.62
N ALA A 124 -9.20 4.19 6.77
CA ALA A 124 -8.62 5.50 7.12
C ALA A 124 -7.58 5.85 6.06
N HIS A 125 -7.76 7.01 5.41
CA HIS A 125 -6.79 7.59 4.48
C HIS A 125 -5.99 8.65 5.21
N ILE A 126 -4.68 8.43 5.30
CA ILE A 126 -3.72 9.33 5.90
C ILE A 126 -2.94 9.97 4.77
N HIS A 127 -3.25 11.24 4.53
CA HIS A 127 -2.49 12.06 3.60
C HIS A 127 -1.13 12.37 4.18
N ASP A 128 -0.11 12.38 3.31
CA ASP A 128 1.24 12.82 3.68
C ASP A 128 1.81 12.08 4.91
N ALA A 129 1.61 10.76 4.94
CA ALA A 129 1.99 9.90 6.04
C ALA A 129 3.50 9.89 6.33
N PHE A 130 4.32 10.25 5.33
CA PHE A 130 5.76 10.47 5.46
C PHE A 130 6.29 11.35 4.32
N ARG A 131 7.41 12.03 4.57
CA ARG A 131 8.11 12.86 3.57
C ARG A 131 9.58 12.46 3.47
N LEU A 132 10.21 12.82 2.36
CA LEU A 132 11.67 12.89 2.27
C LEU A 132 12.17 13.89 3.32
N GLN A 133 13.01 13.43 4.25
CA GLN A 133 13.74 14.29 5.19
C GLN A 133 15.04 14.76 4.57
#